data_AF-A0A4P2QXH6-F1
#
_entry.id   AF-A0A4P2QXH6-F1
#
_cell.length_a   1.000
_cell.length_b   1.000
_cell.length_c   1.000
_cell.angle_alpha   90.00
_cell.angle_beta   90.00
_cell.angle_gamma   90.00
#
_symmetry.space_group_name_H-M   'P 1'
#
loop_
_entity.id
_entity.type
_entity.pdbx_description
1 polymer ?
#
loop_
_entity_poly.entity_id
_entity_poly.type
_entity_poly.pdbx_seq_one_letter_code
_entity_poly.pdbx_strand_id
1 'polypeptide(L)'
;MPEAARVGDNHTCNMVDPSGTPHVGGPVNPPGSPTVITNSVAQARATDRLTCAVPAPDFIVTGAGSVLVDGLPAARKTDRTMHAPPGQIMIGSPDVLIGGPTVGATLGNPAGGNTTCQAAASGRSSGRTQQSYNNCGVESSRQLINQANGSSVREDALLDEAMRNGDADQERRRFDSGGTSPAQRQSILARNGVPSTLQPNTMDNITQAVAERRGVITSHDVSVLWGPGNSGGHAVVVTGLEYDQNGNLINVVINDTGRSSGNCQNRVPAAQFRNSLRPGRDINVTTNPIW
;
A
#
# COMPACT_ATOMS: atom_id res chain seq x y z
N MET A 1 -6.29 28.42 -15.06
CA MET A 1 -6.21 27.81 -13.72
C MET A 1 -7.52 27.09 -13.47
N PRO A 2 -7.51 25.81 -13.06
CA PRO A 2 -8.74 25.04 -12.82
C PRO A 2 -9.43 25.44 -11.49
N GLU A 3 -10.72 25.15 -11.43
CA GLU A 3 -11.59 25.31 -10.26
C GLU A 3 -11.09 24.42 -9.10
N ALA A 4 -11.11 24.93 -7.88
CA ALA A 4 -10.75 24.21 -6.67
C ALA A 4 -11.77 23.10 -6.37
N ALA A 5 -11.34 21.85 -6.18
CA ALA A 5 -12.24 20.75 -5.84
C ALA A 5 -12.54 20.72 -4.34
N ARG A 6 -13.73 20.28 -3.97
CA ARG A 6 -14.22 20.26 -2.59
C ARG A 6 -14.87 18.91 -2.28
N VAL A 7 -15.08 18.65 -0.99
CA VAL A 7 -15.96 17.55 -0.56
C VAL A 7 -17.31 17.67 -1.27
N GLY A 8 -17.83 16.57 -1.79
CA GLY A 8 -19.08 16.53 -2.56
C GLY A 8 -18.94 16.76 -4.07
N ASP A 9 -17.83 17.31 -4.56
CA ASP A 9 -17.62 17.45 -6.01
C ASP A 9 -17.38 16.06 -6.63
N ASN A 10 -18.07 15.76 -7.73
CA ASN A 10 -18.05 14.42 -8.33
C ASN A 10 -16.84 14.18 -9.24
N HIS A 11 -16.38 12.94 -9.27
CA HIS A 11 -15.44 12.43 -10.27
C HIS A 11 -16.11 11.49 -11.27
N THR A 12 -15.43 11.25 -12.39
CA THR A 12 -15.71 10.11 -13.29
C THR A 12 -14.69 9.02 -13.05
N CYS A 13 -15.13 7.77 -12.94
CA CYS A 13 -14.27 6.60 -12.94
C CYS A 13 -14.33 5.94 -14.33
N ASN A 14 -13.16 5.60 -14.90
CA ASN A 14 -13.06 4.97 -16.22
C ASN A 14 -12.75 3.47 -16.13
N MET A 15 -12.72 2.91 -14.92
CA MET A 15 -12.44 1.50 -14.69
C MET A 15 -13.64 0.64 -15.10
N VAL A 16 -13.33 -0.55 -15.61
CA VAL A 16 -14.28 -1.61 -15.90
C VAL A 16 -13.77 -2.86 -15.20
N ASP A 17 -14.64 -3.52 -14.45
CA ASP A 17 -14.26 -4.75 -13.76
C ASP A 17 -13.95 -5.89 -14.78
N PRO A 18 -13.30 -6.98 -14.35
CA PRO A 18 -13.03 -8.11 -15.22
C PRO A 18 -14.28 -8.78 -15.83
N SER A 19 -15.45 -8.58 -15.21
CA SER A 19 -16.74 -9.09 -15.70
C SER A 19 -17.41 -8.18 -16.74
N GLY A 20 -16.84 -6.99 -17.00
CA GLY A 20 -17.33 -6.01 -17.95
C GLY A 20 -18.22 -4.93 -17.35
N THR A 21 -18.43 -4.90 -16.02
CA THR A 21 -19.24 -3.88 -15.35
C THR A 21 -18.45 -2.58 -15.22
N PRO A 22 -18.91 -1.46 -15.80
CA PRO A 22 -18.25 -0.18 -15.63
C PRO A 22 -18.46 0.36 -14.22
N HIS A 23 -17.42 0.94 -13.66
CA HIS A 23 -17.54 1.69 -12.41
C HIS A 23 -18.33 2.98 -12.62
N VAL A 24 -18.97 3.47 -11.56
CA VAL A 24 -19.65 4.77 -11.57
C VAL A 24 -19.00 5.68 -10.54
N GLY A 25 -18.40 6.76 -11.03
CA GLY A 25 -17.80 7.78 -10.18
C GLY A 25 -18.82 8.48 -9.30
N GLY A 26 -18.33 9.12 -8.24
CA GLY A 26 -19.13 9.78 -7.22
C GLY A 26 -18.35 10.88 -6.50
N PRO A 27 -18.89 11.39 -5.38
CA PRO A 27 -18.35 12.58 -4.74
C PRO A 27 -17.02 12.31 -4.03
N VAL A 28 -16.22 13.37 -3.86
CA VAL A 28 -15.18 13.44 -2.83
C VAL A 28 -15.83 13.26 -1.47
N ASN A 29 -15.36 12.31 -0.68
CA ASN A 29 -15.87 12.03 0.65
C ASN A 29 -15.30 12.99 1.70
N PRO A 30 -16.03 13.24 2.80
CA PRO A 30 -15.46 13.82 4.00
C PRO A 30 -14.24 13.02 4.51
N PRO A 31 -13.29 13.66 5.23
CA PRO A 31 -13.40 15.02 5.76
C PRO A 31 -12.92 16.14 4.82
N GLY A 32 -12.15 15.83 3.78
CA GLY A 32 -11.36 16.85 3.07
C GLY A 32 -10.39 17.58 4.00
N SER A 33 -10.12 18.86 3.75
CA SER A 33 -9.37 19.72 4.67
C SER A 33 -10.19 20.10 5.91
N PRO A 34 -9.68 19.90 7.13
CA PRO A 34 -10.32 20.38 8.35
C PRO A 34 -10.18 21.89 8.57
N THR A 35 -9.25 22.57 7.88
CA THR A 35 -8.92 23.99 8.16
C THR A 35 -9.11 24.92 6.97
N VAL A 36 -9.08 24.41 5.74
CA VAL A 36 -9.22 25.20 4.52
C VAL A 36 -10.59 24.96 3.91
N ILE A 37 -11.39 26.02 3.92
CA ILE A 37 -12.78 26.00 3.45
C ILE A 37 -12.88 26.82 2.16
N THR A 38 -13.41 26.20 1.12
CA THR A 38 -13.65 26.81 -0.20
C THR A 38 -15.16 26.88 -0.42
N ASN A 39 -15.72 28.10 -0.48
CA ASN A 39 -17.16 28.31 -0.60
C ASN A 39 -17.99 27.53 0.42
N SER A 40 -17.63 27.66 1.70
CA SER A 40 -18.29 27.00 2.84
C SER A 40 -18.21 25.46 2.86
N VAL A 41 -17.39 24.85 2.00
CA VAL A 41 -17.17 23.39 1.97
C VAL A 41 -15.67 23.09 2.11
N ALA A 42 -15.32 22.01 2.79
CA ALA A 42 -13.93 21.60 2.94
C ALA A 42 -13.24 21.41 1.58
N GLN A 43 -12.06 22.03 1.43
CA GLN A 43 -11.22 21.90 0.25
C GLN A 43 -10.70 20.46 0.13
N ALA A 44 -10.85 19.86 -1.05
CA ALA A 44 -10.31 18.55 -1.35
C ALA A 44 -8.81 18.63 -1.65
N ARG A 45 -8.11 17.53 -1.39
CA ARG A 45 -6.66 17.40 -1.49
C ARG A 45 -6.32 16.07 -2.14
N ALA A 46 -5.11 15.98 -2.69
CA ALA A 46 -4.53 14.70 -3.04
C ALA A 46 -4.64 13.74 -1.85
N THR A 47 -4.86 12.45 -2.13
CA THR A 47 -5.11 11.35 -1.19
C THR A 47 -6.48 11.33 -0.50
N ASP A 48 -7.33 12.36 -0.66
CA ASP A 48 -8.69 12.28 -0.14
C ASP A 48 -9.51 11.21 -0.89
N ARG A 49 -10.39 10.54 -0.15
CA ARG A 49 -11.20 9.40 -0.61
C ARG A 49 -12.38 9.89 -1.47
N LEU A 50 -12.74 9.09 -2.46
CA LEU A 50 -13.88 9.29 -3.34
C LEU A 50 -14.82 8.08 -3.28
N THR A 51 -16.11 8.34 -3.47
CA THR A 51 -17.09 7.28 -3.65
C THR A 51 -17.05 6.80 -5.08
N CYS A 52 -16.87 5.51 -5.28
CA CYS A 52 -16.95 4.85 -6.58
C CYS A 52 -17.84 3.62 -6.40
N ALA A 53 -18.95 3.56 -7.14
CA ALA A 53 -19.87 2.44 -7.06
C ALA A 53 -19.31 1.27 -7.89
N VAL A 54 -19.35 0.08 -7.30
CA VAL A 54 -18.68 -1.18 -7.73
C VAL A 54 -17.21 -1.25 -7.26
N PRO A 55 -16.86 -2.28 -6.49
CA PRO A 55 -17.05 -2.39 -5.04
C PRO A 55 -16.07 -1.57 -4.17
N ALA A 56 -15.19 -0.76 -4.76
CA ALA A 56 -14.04 -0.20 -4.04
C ALA A 56 -13.97 1.33 -4.10
N PRO A 57 -13.64 2.03 -3.00
CA PRO A 57 -13.45 3.48 -3.03
C PRO A 57 -12.30 3.88 -3.95
N ASP A 58 -12.41 5.04 -4.55
CA ASP A 58 -11.36 5.66 -5.35
C ASP A 58 -10.64 6.74 -4.50
N PHE A 59 -9.50 7.25 -4.96
CA PHE A 59 -8.71 8.25 -4.25
C PHE A 59 -8.12 9.26 -5.24
N ILE A 60 -8.00 10.51 -4.80
CA ILE A 60 -7.37 11.56 -5.61
C ILE A 60 -5.85 11.31 -5.64
N VAL A 61 -5.26 11.21 -6.84
CA VAL A 61 -3.83 10.90 -7.01
C VAL A 61 -3.02 12.00 -7.68
N THR A 62 -3.63 13.14 -8.01
CA THR A 62 -2.89 14.34 -8.43
C THR A 62 -3.41 15.61 -7.74
N GLY A 63 -2.62 16.67 -7.77
CA GLY A 63 -3.00 17.99 -7.25
C GLY A 63 -2.03 19.09 -7.66
N ALA A 64 -2.27 20.31 -7.18
CA ALA A 64 -1.37 21.44 -7.39
C ALA A 64 -0.09 21.32 -6.56
N GLY A 65 1.06 21.15 -7.22
CA GLY A 65 2.36 20.99 -6.55
C GLY A 65 2.87 22.23 -5.83
N SER A 66 2.36 23.42 -6.15
CA SER A 66 2.75 24.69 -5.51
C SER A 66 1.71 25.22 -4.52
N VAL A 67 0.59 24.52 -4.32
CA VAL A 67 -0.48 24.94 -3.42
C VAL A 67 -0.82 23.77 -2.51
N LEU A 68 -0.38 23.86 -1.26
CA LEU A 68 -0.61 22.83 -0.26
C LEU A 68 -1.77 23.22 0.64
N VAL A 69 -2.62 22.24 0.93
CA VAL A 69 -3.75 22.33 1.84
C VAL A 69 -3.51 21.26 2.91
N ASP A 70 -3.28 21.69 4.16
CA ASP A 70 -2.79 20.85 5.26
C ASP A 70 -1.58 19.97 4.89
N GLY A 71 -0.66 20.51 4.08
CA GLY A 71 0.57 19.81 3.67
C GLY A 71 0.41 18.86 2.48
N LEU A 72 -0.79 18.71 1.92
CA LEU A 72 -1.04 17.89 0.73
C LEU A 72 -1.35 18.77 -0.50
N PRO A 73 -0.96 18.37 -1.73
CA PRO A 73 -1.34 19.08 -2.94
C PRO A 73 -2.85 19.33 -3.02
N ALA A 74 -3.26 20.58 -3.26
CA ALA A 74 -4.67 20.93 -3.38
C ALA A 74 -5.30 20.27 -4.61
N ALA A 75 -6.44 19.61 -4.44
CA ALA A 75 -7.16 18.98 -5.55
C ALA A 75 -8.01 20.01 -6.30
N ARG A 76 -8.13 19.81 -7.60
CA ARG A 76 -8.80 20.70 -8.55
C ARG A 76 -9.63 19.89 -9.51
N LYS A 77 -10.56 20.55 -10.19
CA LYS A 77 -11.18 19.98 -11.38
C LYS A 77 -10.09 19.49 -12.34
N THR A 78 -10.31 18.32 -12.94
CA THR A 78 -9.38 17.55 -13.79
C THR A 78 -8.22 16.83 -13.09
N ASP A 79 -8.03 16.99 -11.78
CA ASP A 79 -7.08 16.13 -11.06
C ASP A 79 -7.55 14.67 -11.07
N ARG A 80 -6.59 13.76 -11.18
CA ARG A 80 -6.79 12.35 -11.53
C ARG A 80 -7.10 11.50 -10.31
N THR A 81 -7.74 10.37 -10.57
CA THR A 81 -8.10 9.38 -9.54
C THR A 81 -7.37 8.04 -9.74
N MET A 82 -7.29 7.24 -8.69
CA MET A 82 -6.42 6.06 -8.56
C MET A 82 -6.79 4.92 -9.50
N HIS A 83 -8.08 4.68 -9.71
CA HIS A 83 -8.55 3.58 -10.53
C HIS A 83 -8.05 3.71 -11.97
N ALA A 84 -7.55 2.61 -12.54
CA ALA A 84 -6.94 2.60 -13.88
C ALA A 84 -7.94 2.08 -14.94
N PRO A 85 -8.04 2.70 -16.13
CA PRO A 85 -7.38 3.95 -16.54
C PRO A 85 -7.83 5.16 -15.70
N PRO A 86 -6.96 6.17 -15.46
CA PRO A 86 -7.27 7.25 -14.53
C PRO A 86 -8.56 7.99 -14.84
N GLY A 87 -9.42 8.09 -13.83
CA GLY A 87 -10.55 9.00 -13.79
C GLY A 87 -10.13 10.45 -13.54
N GLN A 88 -11.10 11.34 -13.34
CA GLN A 88 -10.83 12.73 -12.97
C GLN A 88 -12.00 13.40 -12.24
N ILE A 89 -11.68 14.41 -11.43
CA ILE A 89 -12.69 15.28 -10.79
C ILE A 89 -13.35 16.17 -11.86
N MET A 90 -14.68 16.20 -11.89
CA MET A 90 -15.46 16.87 -12.94
C MET A 90 -15.99 18.25 -12.54
N ILE A 91 -16.16 18.47 -11.24
CA ILE A 91 -16.77 19.68 -10.70
C ILE A 91 -15.77 20.34 -9.73
N GLY A 92 -15.80 21.67 -9.64
CA GLY A 92 -15.09 22.42 -8.61
C GLY A 92 -15.88 23.66 -8.23
N SER A 93 -15.30 24.48 -7.37
CA SER A 93 -15.83 25.78 -7.00
C SER A 93 -15.69 26.77 -8.17
N PRO A 94 -16.80 27.35 -8.69
CA PRO A 94 -16.81 28.09 -9.95
C PRO A 94 -16.00 29.40 -9.94
N ASP A 95 -15.69 29.94 -8.78
CA ASP A 95 -15.08 31.24 -8.54
C ASP A 95 -13.75 31.18 -7.76
N VAL A 96 -13.34 29.98 -7.32
CA VAL A 96 -12.06 29.77 -6.63
C VAL A 96 -11.15 28.94 -7.54
N LEU A 97 -10.09 29.57 -8.03
CA LEU A 97 -9.14 28.95 -8.95
C LEU A 97 -7.82 28.67 -8.24
N ILE A 98 -7.28 27.46 -8.44
CA ILE A 98 -5.97 27.06 -7.91
C ILE A 98 -5.00 26.84 -9.06
N GLY A 99 -3.91 27.61 -9.07
CA GLY A 99 -2.85 27.51 -10.06
C GLY A 99 -1.83 26.40 -9.78
N GLY A 100 -0.66 26.50 -10.40
CA GLY A 100 0.48 25.62 -10.15
C GLY A 100 0.54 24.35 -11.02
N PRO A 101 1.73 23.75 -11.13
CA PRO A 101 1.92 22.51 -11.90
C PRO A 101 1.17 21.36 -11.24
N THR A 102 0.66 20.42 -12.04
CA THR A 102 0.13 19.15 -11.54
C THR A 102 1.28 18.25 -11.11
N VAL A 103 1.17 17.69 -9.90
CA VAL A 103 2.08 16.65 -9.40
C VAL A 103 1.27 15.43 -9.01
N GLY A 104 1.89 14.25 -9.07
CA GLY A 104 1.30 13.03 -8.56
C GLY A 104 1.44 12.90 -7.04
N ALA A 105 0.55 12.11 -6.45
CA ALA A 105 0.47 11.88 -5.02
C ALA A 105 1.08 10.53 -4.63
N THR A 106 1.28 10.34 -3.32
CA THR A 106 1.63 9.05 -2.75
C THR A 106 0.49 8.56 -1.88
N LEU A 107 -0.05 7.37 -2.17
CA LEU A 107 -1.02 6.68 -1.31
C LEU A 107 -0.31 5.69 -0.37
N GLY A 108 -0.99 5.29 0.70
CA GLY A 108 -0.42 4.49 1.79
C GLY A 108 0.31 5.33 2.84
N ASN A 109 1.25 4.72 3.56
CA ASN A 109 2.09 5.39 4.55
C ASN A 109 3.55 4.89 4.48
N PRO A 110 4.32 5.26 3.44
CA PRO A 110 5.73 4.89 3.36
C PRO A 110 6.53 5.31 4.59
N ALA A 111 6.24 6.47 5.18
CA ALA A 111 6.99 6.97 6.33
C ALA A 111 6.81 6.07 7.56
N GLY A 112 5.57 5.73 7.93
CA GLY A 112 5.27 4.76 8.99
C GLY A 112 5.84 3.37 8.66
N GLY A 113 5.76 2.98 7.40
CA GLY A 113 6.42 1.78 6.88
C GLY A 113 7.92 1.76 7.17
N ASN A 114 8.62 2.86 6.90
CA ASN A 114 10.05 2.99 7.18
C ASN A 114 10.36 2.81 8.66
N THR A 115 9.63 3.55 9.51
CA THR A 115 9.78 3.47 10.97
C THR A 115 9.61 2.04 11.45
N THR A 116 8.60 1.33 10.96
CA THR A 116 8.36 -0.09 11.29
C THR A 116 9.52 -0.99 10.86
N CYS A 117 10.01 -0.84 9.63
CA CYS A 117 11.11 -1.65 9.12
C CYS A 117 12.44 -1.37 9.83
N GLN A 118 12.73 -0.10 10.15
CA GLN A 118 13.89 0.27 10.95
C GLN A 118 13.80 -0.29 12.37
N ALA A 119 12.64 -0.17 13.01
CA ALA A 119 12.40 -0.73 14.34
C ALA A 119 12.53 -2.26 14.35
N ALA A 120 12.25 -2.94 13.23
CA ALA A 120 12.40 -4.38 13.10
C ALA A 120 13.82 -4.87 13.44
N ALA A 121 14.85 -4.04 13.20
CA ALA A 121 16.25 -4.33 13.51
C ALA A 121 16.50 -4.54 15.01
N SER A 122 15.84 -3.78 15.87
CA SER A 122 15.95 -3.90 17.34
C SER A 122 15.42 -5.24 17.86
N GLY A 123 14.51 -5.88 17.11
CA GLY A 123 13.97 -7.20 17.41
C GLY A 123 14.82 -8.36 16.91
N ARG A 124 16.02 -8.09 16.34
CA ARG A 124 16.93 -9.11 15.82
C ARG A 124 18.25 -9.10 16.58
N SER A 125 18.81 -10.29 16.80
CA SER A 125 20.13 -10.44 17.42
C SER A 125 21.25 -9.80 16.60
N SER A 126 21.07 -9.66 15.28
CA SER A 126 22.01 -8.95 14.40
C SER A 126 21.99 -7.43 14.56
N GLY A 127 20.92 -6.86 15.12
CA GLY A 127 20.68 -5.41 15.14
C GLY A 127 20.51 -4.77 13.75
N ARG A 128 20.26 -5.57 12.70
CA ARG A 128 20.15 -5.10 11.30
C ARG A 128 18.72 -5.18 10.77
N THR A 129 18.41 -4.38 9.76
CA THR A 129 17.13 -4.42 9.01
C THR A 129 16.93 -5.71 8.23
N GLN A 130 18.02 -6.37 7.88
CA GLN A 130 18.04 -7.68 7.25
C GLN A 130 17.62 -8.79 8.22
N GLN A 131 16.73 -9.66 7.75
CA GLN A 131 16.28 -10.85 8.46
C GLN A 131 17.40 -11.89 8.62
N SER A 132 17.33 -12.66 9.69
CA SER A 132 18.35 -13.66 10.04
C SER A 132 18.10 -15.00 9.33
N TYR A 133 16.84 -15.34 9.06
CA TYR A 133 16.42 -16.67 8.61
C TYR A 133 15.84 -16.67 7.19
N ASN A 134 15.42 -17.82 6.68
CA ASN A 134 14.71 -17.92 5.40
C ASN A 134 13.21 -17.63 5.59
N ASN A 135 12.90 -16.57 6.33
CA ASN A 135 11.62 -16.33 7.00
C ASN A 135 10.93 -15.04 6.53
N CYS A 136 11.05 -14.66 5.25
CA CYS A 136 10.55 -13.36 4.76
C CYS A 136 9.04 -13.18 4.97
N GLY A 137 8.26 -14.26 4.93
CA GLY A 137 6.82 -14.22 5.24
C GLY A 137 6.53 -13.99 6.72
N VAL A 138 7.31 -14.61 7.62
CA VAL A 138 7.23 -14.36 9.06
C VAL A 138 7.65 -12.92 9.38
N GLU A 139 8.71 -12.42 8.78
CA GLU A 139 9.21 -11.05 9.01
C GLU A 139 8.29 -9.98 8.42
N SER A 140 7.67 -10.26 7.28
CA SER A 140 6.59 -9.41 6.75
C SER A 140 5.40 -9.37 7.72
N SER A 141 5.04 -10.52 8.30
CA SER A 141 3.98 -10.59 9.32
C SER A 141 4.37 -9.83 10.58
N ARG A 142 5.62 -9.96 11.04
CA ARG A 142 6.16 -9.25 12.20
C ARG A 142 6.08 -7.74 12.06
N GLN A 143 6.38 -7.21 10.88
CA GLN A 143 6.24 -5.78 10.60
C GLN A 143 4.79 -5.32 10.79
N LEU A 144 3.81 -6.04 10.21
CA LEU A 144 2.40 -5.68 10.36
C LEU A 144 1.90 -5.83 11.81
N ILE A 145 2.34 -6.87 12.53
CA ILE A 145 2.00 -7.10 13.95
C ILE A 145 2.54 -5.98 14.83
N ASN A 146 3.81 -5.61 14.65
CA ASN A 146 4.44 -4.55 15.42
C ASN A 146 3.77 -3.21 15.17
N GLN A 147 3.48 -2.89 13.91
CA GLN A 147 2.77 -1.67 13.54
C GLN A 147 1.34 -1.63 14.13
N ALA A 148 0.56 -2.68 13.93
CA ALA A 148 -0.85 -2.70 14.34
C ALA A 148 -1.03 -2.65 15.85
N ASN A 149 -0.15 -3.32 16.60
CA ASN A 149 -0.29 -3.46 18.05
C ASN A 149 0.62 -2.51 18.84
N GLY A 150 1.44 -1.68 18.18
CA GLY A 150 2.49 -0.90 18.85
C GLY A 150 3.49 -1.79 19.60
N SER A 151 3.72 -3.00 19.12
CA SER A 151 4.53 -4.03 19.79
C SER A 151 5.96 -4.11 19.23
N SER A 152 6.85 -4.80 19.94
CA SER A 152 8.23 -5.06 19.51
C SER A 152 8.53 -6.56 19.59
N VAL A 153 7.80 -7.34 18.81
CA VAL A 153 8.00 -8.78 18.73
C VAL A 153 9.38 -9.06 18.13
N ARG A 154 10.14 -9.95 18.78
CA ARG A 154 11.46 -10.40 18.32
C ARG A 154 11.32 -11.39 17.16
N GLU A 155 12.26 -11.35 16.21
CA GLU A 155 12.30 -12.26 15.06
C GLU A 155 12.28 -13.73 15.52
N ASP A 156 13.16 -14.08 16.45
CA ASP A 156 13.26 -15.44 16.99
C ASP A 156 11.96 -15.91 17.64
N ALA A 157 11.32 -15.03 18.42
CA ALA A 157 10.11 -15.36 19.15
C ALA A 157 8.96 -15.67 18.17
N LEU A 158 8.76 -14.84 17.13
CA LEU A 158 7.70 -15.07 16.16
C LEU A 158 8.00 -16.28 15.26
N LEU A 159 9.27 -16.49 14.88
CA LEU A 159 9.65 -17.67 14.11
C LEU A 159 9.42 -18.97 14.90
N ASP A 160 9.80 -18.99 16.18
CA ASP A 160 9.58 -20.14 17.05
C ASP A 160 8.08 -20.41 17.27
N GLU A 161 7.27 -19.36 17.43
CA GLU A 161 5.82 -19.49 17.49
C GLU A 161 5.25 -20.05 16.18
N ALA A 162 5.66 -19.51 15.04
CA ALA A 162 5.18 -19.97 13.73
C ALA A 162 5.50 -21.46 13.50
N MET A 163 6.74 -21.88 13.76
CA MET A 163 7.15 -23.29 13.60
C MET A 163 6.38 -24.21 14.57
N ARG A 164 6.25 -23.83 15.85
CA ARG A 164 5.52 -24.64 16.85
C ARG A 164 4.06 -24.88 16.46
N ASN A 165 3.45 -23.94 15.73
CA ASN A 165 2.06 -24.05 15.31
C ASN A 165 1.89 -24.57 13.86
N GLY A 166 2.98 -24.95 13.18
CA GLY A 166 2.91 -25.44 11.79
C GLY A 166 2.71 -24.35 10.73
N ASP A 167 2.92 -23.08 11.08
CA ASP A 167 2.79 -21.94 10.18
C ASP A 167 4.09 -21.54 9.49
N ALA A 168 5.20 -22.18 9.84
CA ALA A 168 6.45 -22.00 9.15
C ALA A 168 7.17 -23.33 9.02
N ASP A 169 7.83 -23.54 7.89
CA ASP A 169 8.61 -24.73 7.64
C ASP A 169 9.75 -24.82 8.67
N GLN A 170 9.92 -26.02 9.23
CA GLN A 170 10.98 -26.33 10.18
C GLN A 170 12.01 -27.25 9.51
N GLU A 171 13.18 -26.68 9.24
CA GLU A 171 14.28 -27.36 8.58
C GLU A 171 15.34 -27.85 9.58
N ARG A 172 16.21 -28.78 9.14
CA ARG A 172 17.31 -29.28 9.98
C ARG A 172 18.18 -28.16 10.54
N ARG A 173 18.46 -27.13 9.73
CA ARG A 173 19.15 -25.92 10.17
C ARG A 173 18.11 -24.82 10.34
N ARG A 174 18.06 -24.19 11.51
CA ARG A 174 17.21 -23.01 11.78
C ARG A 174 17.39 -21.92 10.73
N PHE A 175 18.62 -21.77 10.22
CA PHE A 175 18.94 -20.84 9.14
C PHE A 175 18.12 -21.06 7.86
N ASP A 176 17.69 -22.28 7.56
CA ASP A 176 16.91 -22.58 6.36
C ASP A 176 15.39 -22.57 6.62
N SER A 177 14.98 -22.47 7.88
CA SER A 177 13.58 -22.49 8.32
C SER A 177 12.88 -21.15 8.09
N GLY A 178 11.55 -21.17 8.18
CA GLY A 178 10.73 -19.95 8.11
C GLY A 178 9.93 -19.76 6.83
N GLY A 179 9.99 -20.71 5.88
CA GLY A 179 9.14 -20.71 4.70
C GLY A 179 7.67 -20.68 5.08
N THR A 180 6.87 -19.85 4.40
CA THR A 180 5.43 -19.73 4.67
C THR A 180 4.63 -19.65 3.37
N SER A 181 3.44 -20.25 3.37
CA SER A 181 2.36 -19.97 2.43
C SER A 181 1.52 -18.75 2.86
N PRO A 182 0.69 -18.16 1.96
CA PRO A 182 -0.22 -17.09 2.34
C PRO A 182 -1.17 -17.44 3.49
N ALA A 183 -1.72 -18.66 3.51
CA ALA A 183 -2.63 -19.14 4.57
C ALA A 183 -1.91 -19.26 5.93
N GLN A 184 -0.65 -19.68 5.91
CA GLN A 184 0.16 -19.70 7.12
C GLN A 184 0.47 -18.28 7.63
N ARG A 185 0.81 -17.33 6.75
CA ARG A 185 0.96 -15.90 7.14
C ARG A 185 -0.33 -15.34 7.73
N GLN A 186 -1.49 -15.70 7.18
CA GLN A 186 -2.80 -15.30 7.73
C GLN A 186 -2.98 -15.82 9.15
N SER A 187 -2.57 -17.05 9.41
CA SER A 187 -2.63 -17.69 10.73
C SER A 187 -1.67 -17.03 11.72
N ILE A 188 -0.43 -16.73 11.32
CA ILE A 188 0.54 -15.97 12.13
C ILE A 188 -0.04 -14.61 12.53
N LEU A 189 -0.56 -13.85 11.56
CA LEU A 189 -1.17 -12.55 11.79
C LEU A 189 -2.38 -12.64 12.75
N ALA A 190 -3.28 -13.59 12.51
CA ALA A 190 -4.48 -13.79 13.33
C ALA A 190 -4.16 -14.17 14.79
N ARG A 191 -3.20 -15.07 15.02
CA ARG A 191 -2.77 -15.44 16.39
C ARG A 191 -2.15 -14.28 17.15
N ASN A 192 -1.60 -13.31 16.43
CA ASN A 192 -1.01 -12.10 17.00
C ASN A 192 -1.97 -10.89 16.98
N GLY A 193 -3.27 -11.14 16.88
CA GLY A 193 -4.31 -10.10 17.01
C GLY A 193 -4.51 -9.21 15.78
N VAL A 194 -3.89 -9.55 14.64
CA VAL A 194 -4.01 -8.80 13.38
C VAL A 194 -4.74 -9.67 12.35
N PRO A 195 -6.08 -9.77 12.40
CA PRO A 195 -6.80 -10.56 11.40
C PRO A 195 -6.52 -10.05 9.98
N SER A 196 -6.46 -10.96 9.02
CA SER A 196 -6.27 -10.63 7.60
C SER A 196 -7.11 -11.53 6.71
N THR A 197 -7.34 -11.10 5.49
CA THR A 197 -8.00 -11.85 4.42
C THR A 197 -7.02 -12.18 3.32
N LEU A 198 -7.14 -13.38 2.74
CA LEU A 198 -6.45 -13.71 1.49
C LEU A 198 -7.19 -13.09 0.31
N GLN A 199 -6.45 -12.47 -0.59
CA GLN A 199 -6.98 -11.91 -1.83
C GLN A 199 -6.09 -12.30 -3.01
N PRO A 200 -6.64 -12.39 -4.23
CA PRO A 200 -5.84 -12.64 -5.42
C PRO A 200 -4.67 -11.66 -5.53
N ASN A 201 -3.49 -12.17 -5.90
CA ASN A 201 -2.26 -11.40 -6.00
C ASN A 201 -2.20 -10.57 -7.29
N THR A 202 -3.00 -9.51 -7.32
CA THR A 202 -3.17 -8.59 -8.46
C THR A 202 -2.85 -7.16 -8.04
N MET A 203 -2.46 -6.33 -9.01
CA MET A 203 -2.21 -4.91 -8.73
C MET A 203 -3.45 -4.21 -8.19
N ASP A 204 -4.65 -4.52 -8.69
CA ASP A 204 -5.89 -3.87 -8.26
C ASP A 204 -6.20 -4.11 -6.77
N ASN A 205 -6.03 -5.34 -6.29
CA ASN A 205 -6.23 -5.65 -4.87
C ASN A 205 -5.16 -5.00 -3.99
N ILE A 206 -3.92 -4.97 -4.47
CA ILE A 206 -2.79 -4.34 -3.75
C ILE A 206 -2.99 -2.83 -3.66
N THR A 207 -3.29 -2.17 -4.78
CA THR A 207 -3.45 -0.71 -4.82
C THR A 207 -4.61 -0.27 -3.94
N GLN A 208 -5.73 -0.98 -4.03
CA GLN A 208 -6.92 -0.71 -3.22
C GLN A 208 -6.63 -0.83 -1.72
N ALA A 209 -6.02 -1.93 -1.29
CA ALA A 209 -5.72 -2.17 0.12
C ALA A 209 -4.73 -1.14 0.70
N VAL A 210 -3.69 -0.77 -0.06
CA VAL A 210 -2.71 0.22 0.38
C VAL A 210 -3.33 1.62 0.45
N ALA A 211 -4.20 1.99 -0.50
CA ALA A 211 -4.92 3.26 -0.47
C ALA A 211 -5.87 3.37 0.73
N GLU A 212 -6.49 2.25 1.13
CA GLU A 212 -7.28 2.12 2.36
C GLU A 212 -6.44 2.04 3.65
N ARG A 213 -5.11 2.20 3.55
CA ARG A 213 -4.17 2.15 4.68
C ARG A 213 -4.15 0.81 5.42
N ARG A 214 -4.50 -0.27 4.74
CA ARG A 214 -4.44 -1.64 5.27
C ARG A 214 -3.01 -2.18 5.10
N GLY A 215 -2.61 -3.10 5.98
CA GLY A 215 -1.34 -3.80 5.87
C GLY A 215 -1.41 -4.85 4.76
N VAL A 216 -0.42 -4.88 3.87
CA VAL A 216 -0.40 -5.76 2.70
C VAL A 216 0.92 -6.52 2.63
N ILE A 217 0.84 -7.86 2.62
CA ILE A 217 1.98 -8.74 2.30
C ILE A 217 1.76 -9.35 0.93
N THR A 218 2.72 -9.16 0.03
CA THR A 218 2.68 -9.68 -1.34
C THR A 218 3.58 -10.89 -1.53
N SER A 219 3.44 -11.58 -2.65
CA SER A 219 4.23 -12.76 -2.98
C SER A 219 4.83 -12.65 -4.38
N HIS A 220 6.14 -12.83 -4.48
CA HIS A 220 6.93 -12.51 -5.67
C HIS A 220 7.85 -13.64 -6.11
N ASP A 221 8.16 -13.67 -7.40
CA ASP A 221 9.32 -14.34 -7.96
C ASP A 221 10.51 -13.37 -7.89
N VAL A 222 11.54 -13.73 -7.12
CA VAL A 222 12.69 -12.84 -6.90
C VAL A 222 13.53 -12.63 -8.14
N SER A 223 13.51 -13.57 -9.09
CA SER A 223 14.27 -13.43 -10.34
C SER A 223 13.73 -12.28 -11.20
N VAL A 224 12.44 -11.96 -11.03
CA VAL A 224 11.78 -10.83 -11.70
C VAL A 224 11.79 -9.59 -10.80
N LEU A 225 11.56 -9.75 -9.50
CA LEU A 225 11.53 -8.64 -8.56
C LEU A 225 12.89 -7.97 -8.41
N TRP A 226 13.98 -8.74 -8.33
CA TRP A 226 15.34 -8.24 -8.10
C TRP A 226 16.29 -8.48 -9.28
N GLY A 227 15.81 -9.13 -10.33
CA GLY A 227 16.57 -9.40 -11.54
C GLY A 227 17.33 -10.73 -11.52
N PRO A 228 18.01 -11.04 -12.62
CA PRO A 228 18.64 -12.34 -12.85
C PRO A 228 19.72 -12.65 -11.80
N GLY A 229 19.83 -13.93 -11.44
CA GLY A 229 20.76 -14.41 -10.40
C GLY A 229 20.11 -14.67 -9.03
N ASN A 230 18.86 -14.24 -8.85
CA ASN A 230 18.03 -14.59 -7.71
C ASN A 230 17.07 -15.74 -8.08
N SER A 231 16.68 -16.58 -7.14
CA SER A 231 15.68 -17.64 -7.37
C SER A 231 14.78 -17.88 -6.16
N GLY A 232 13.57 -18.37 -6.42
CA GLY A 232 12.61 -18.76 -5.39
C GLY A 232 11.47 -17.76 -5.17
N GLY A 233 10.65 -18.06 -4.17
CA GLY A 233 9.55 -17.21 -3.74
C GLY A 233 9.96 -16.22 -2.68
N HIS A 234 9.32 -15.06 -2.67
CA HIS A 234 9.59 -14.04 -1.65
C HIS A 234 8.34 -13.29 -1.22
N ALA A 235 8.38 -12.78 0.00
CA ALA A 235 7.30 -12.05 0.64
C ALA A 235 7.81 -10.69 1.11
N VAL A 236 7.09 -9.62 0.75
CA VAL A 236 7.44 -8.24 1.11
C VAL A 236 6.20 -7.49 1.57
N VAL A 237 6.41 -6.43 2.36
CA VAL A 237 5.34 -5.55 2.81
C VAL A 237 5.23 -4.37 1.86
N VAL A 238 4.03 -4.08 1.35
CA VAL A 238 3.77 -2.86 0.58
C VAL A 238 3.32 -1.75 1.52
N THR A 239 3.96 -0.59 1.40
CA THR A 239 3.75 0.56 2.30
C THR A 239 3.24 1.80 1.57
N GLY A 240 3.41 1.89 0.26
CA GLY A 240 2.83 2.98 -0.52
C GLY A 240 2.90 2.81 -2.03
N LEU A 241 2.25 3.75 -2.69
CA LEU A 241 2.02 3.79 -4.13
C LEU A 241 2.31 5.20 -4.62
N GLU A 242 3.18 5.35 -5.61
CA GLU A 242 3.52 6.66 -6.17
C GLU A 242 2.93 6.84 -7.54
N TYR A 243 2.25 7.96 -7.73
CA TYR A 243 1.62 8.33 -8.98
C TYR A 243 2.39 9.47 -9.64
N ASP A 244 2.32 9.55 -10.97
CA ASP A 244 2.81 10.69 -11.75
C ASP A 244 1.71 11.77 -11.91
N GLN A 245 2.05 12.87 -12.59
CA GLN A 245 1.11 13.96 -12.88
C GLN A 245 -0.06 13.59 -13.80
N ASN A 246 -0.02 12.42 -14.43
CA ASN A 246 -1.08 11.90 -15.30
C ASN A 246 -1.96 10.88 -14.56
N GLY A 247 -1.69 10.61 -13.27
CA GLY A 247 -2.39 9.60 -12.48
C GLY A 247 -1.93 8.17 -12.76
N ASN A 248 -0.80 7.97 -13.43
CA ASN A 248 -0.25 6.63 -13.63
C ASN A 248 0.54 6.20 -12.40
N LEU A 249 0.32 4.97 -11.93
CA LEU A 249 1.16 4.36 -10.91
C LEU A 249 2.56 4.09 -11.48
N ILE A 250 3.58 4.74 -10.92
CA ILE A 250 4.97 4.64 -11.39
C ILE A 250 5.83 3.77 -10.48
N ASN A 251 5.62 3.79 -9.16
CA ASN A 251 6.37 2.97 -8.21
C ASN A 251 5.47 2.36 -7.14
N VAL A 252 5.89 1.21 -6.65
CA VAL A 252 5.40 0.58 -5.42
C VAL A 252 6.50 0.66 -4.38
N VAL A 253 6.20 1.21 -3.21
CA VAL A 253 7.14 1.35 -2.10
C VAL A 253 6.99 0.18 -1.15
N ILE A 254 8.06 -0.61 -1.00
CA ILE A 254 8.04 -1.83 -0.20
C ILE A 254 9.11 -1.82 0.89
N ASN A 255 8.82 -2.53 1.97
CA ASN A 255 9.85 -2.98 2.90
C ASN A 255 10.22 -4.41 2.57
N ASP A 256 11.49 -4.61 2.23
CA ASP A 256 12.05 -5.92 1.99
C ASP A 256 13.16 -6.20 3.01
N THR A 257 12.91 -7.10 3.95
CA THR A 257 13.91 -7.51 4.95
C THR A 257 14.81 -8.63 4.46
N GLY A 258 14.75 -9.00 3.18
CA GLY A 258 15.43 -10.13 2.57
C GLY A 258 16.95 -10.16 2.75
N ARG A 259 17.51 -11.35 2.59
CA ARG A 259 18.93 -11.67 2.87
C ARG A 259 19.95 -11.05 1.92
N SER A 260 19.54 -10.55 0.76
CA SER A 260 20.45 -9.90 -0.20
C SER A 260 20.22 -8.38 -0.30
N SER A 261 19.10 -7.87 0.19
CA SER A 261 18.61 -6.51 -0.11
C SER A 261 17.87 -5.85 1.04
N GLY A 262 18.16 -6.24 2.30
CA GLY A 262 17.45 -5.85 3.54
C GLY A 262 17.31 -4.34 3.75
N ASN A 263 16.41 -3.72 2.99
CA ASN A 263 16.28 -2.30 2.79
C ASN A 263 14.82 -1.91 3.04
N CYS A 264 14.67 -0.89 3.86
CA CYS A 264 13.39 -0.25 4.08
C CYS A 264 13.09 0.69 2.90
N GLN A 265 11.81 0.83 2.55
CA GLN A 265 11.34 1.74 1.49
C GLN A 265 12.00 1.57 0.11
N ASN A 266 12.25 0.33 -0.31
CA ASN A 266 12.63 0.09 -1.70
C ASN A 266 11.53 0.59 -2.65
N ARG A 267 11.92 1.41 -3.64
CA ARG A 267 11.05 1.89 -4.69
C ARG A 267 11.18 0.97 -5.90
N VAL A 268 10.15 0.16 -6.15
CA VAL A 268 10.13 -0.77 -7.28
C VAL A 268 9.26 -0.18 -8.38
N PRO A 269 9.74 -0.07 -9.64
CA PRO A 269 8.90 0.35 -10.75
C PRO A 269 7.63 -0.51 -10.85
N ALA A 270 6.47 0.12 -11.01
CA ALA A 270 5.18 -0.55 -10.94
C ALA A 270 5.04 -1.71 -11.94
N ALA A 271 5.61 -1.55 -13.15
CA ALA A 271 5.65 -2.61 -14.15
C ALA A 271 6.48 -3.82 -13.70
N GLN A 272 7.65 -3.60 -13.12
CA GLN A 272 8.51 -4.66 -12.58
C GLN A 272 7.83 -5.36 -11.40
N PHE A 273 7.25 -4.59 -10.48
CA PHE A 273 6.51 -5.13 -9.35
C PHE A 273 5.36 -6.03 -9.81
N ARG A 274 4.51 -5.54 -10.74
CA ARG A 274 3.42 -6.31 -11.35
C ARG A 274 3.90 -7.60 -12.00
N ASN A 275 4.95 -7.54 -12.80
CA ASN A 275 5.48 -8.71 -13.52
C ASN A 275 6.08 -9.75 -12.59
N SER A 276 6.53 -9.33 -11.40
CA SER A 276 7.11 -10.23 -10.40
C SER A 276 6.08 -10.92 -9.50
N LEU A 277 4.80 -10.52 -9.54
CA LEU A 277 3.75 -11.15 -8.74
C LEU A 277 3.63 -12.63 -9.11
N ARG A 278 3.36 -13.48 -8.11
CA ARG A 278 3.12 -14.93 -8.31
C ARG A 278 1.61 -15.22 -8.26
N PRO A 279 0.95 -15.44 -9.41
CA PRO A 279 -0.45 -15.90 -9.42
C PRO A 279 -0.63 -17.19 -8.62
N GLY A 280 -1.76 -17.32 -7.92
CA GLY A 280 -2.03 -18.44 -7.02
C GLY A 280 -1.29 -18.39 -5.68
N ARG A 281 -0.49 -17.34 -5.43
CA ARG A 281 0.07 -17.02 -4.11
C ARG A 281 -0.55 -15.72 -3.63
N ASP A 282 -1.73 -15.84 -3.03
CA ASP A 282 -2.55 -14.73 -2.56
C ASP A 282 -1.80 -13.75 -1.64
N ILE A 283 -2.24 -12.51 -1.65
CA ILE A 283 -1.78 -11.47 -0.73
C ILE A 283 -2.50 -11.62 0.60
N ASN A 284 -1.82 -11.21 1.68
CA ASN A 284 -2.46 -11.03 2.97
C ASN A 284 -2.82 -9.56 3.14
N VAL A 285 -4.09 -9.26 3.36
CA VAL A 285 -4.57 -7.89 3.63
C VAL A 285 -5.19 -7.82 5.01
N THR A 286 -4.66 -7.00 5.91
CA THR A 286 -5.21 -6.85 7.28
C THR A 286 -6.66 -6.39 7.24
N THR A 287 -7.53 -6.88 8.12
CA THR A 287 -8.96 -6.51 8.10
C THR A 287 -9.15 -5.01 8.36
N ASN A 288 -8.39 -4.45 9.30
CA ASN A 288 -8.44 -3.03 9.65
C ASN A 288 -7.25 -2.27 9.03
N PRO A 289 -7.41 -0.97 8.77
CA PRO A 289 -6.27 -0.08 8.52
C PRO A 289 -5.29 -0.10 9.70
N ILE A 290 -3.99 -0.09 9.39
CA ILE A 290 -2.91 -0.08 10.39
C ILE A 290 -1.91 1.07 10.18
N TRP A 291 -2.11 1.85 9.11
CA TRP A 291 -1.22 2.91 8.64
C TRP A 291 -1.84 4.30 8.74
#